data_AF-A0A3N5WN71-F1
#
_entry.id   AF-A0A3N5WN71-F1
#
_cell.length_a   1.000
_cell.length_b   1.000
_cell.length_c   1.000
_cell.angle_alpha   90.00
_cell.angle_beta   90.00
_cell.angle_gamma   90.00
#
_symmetry.space_group_name_H-M   'P 1'
#
loop_
_entity.id
_entity.type
_entity.pdbx_description
1 polymer ?
#
loop_
_entity_poly.entity_id
_entity_poly.type
_entity_poly.pdbx_seq_one_letter_code
_entity_poly.pdbx_strand_id
1 'polypeptide(L)'
;MTDFYGWGPWVNGGGWIHTPAGKVDFLYRNLEQVERAIADARQGITHHDFNQQPAFGFYSVIYLAETRICLPLHDPRGHIARLKEQVAEYPPRLKEKTIADTLWMAEFSLLHADGYAAAGNVYALAGALARVSSYLTQALFALNESYFMSDKTAVQEISAFPLCPEDYVERLSAVLAHPGRTEAELREAVRAMRALWSDVVSLTGGTYRPAFRF
;
A
#
# COMPACT_ATOMS: atom_id res chain seq x y z
N MET A 1 21.11 -6.37 17.66
CA MET A 1 19.70 -6.07 18.01
C MET A 1 19.60 -4.58 18.26
N THR A 2 18.52 -3.93 17.85
CA THR A 2 18.25 -2.53 18.17
C THR A 2 17.60 -2.40 19.54
N ASP A 3 17.66 -1.18 20.08
CA ASP A 3 16.78 -0.78 21.16
C ASP A 3 15.31 -0.75 20.73
N PHE A 4 14.41 -0.63 21.71
CA PHE A 4 12.99 -0.51 21.43
C PHE A 4 12.70 0.74 20.60
N TYR A 5 11.92 0.56 19.53
CA TYR A 5 11.57 1.61 18.57
C TYR A 5 12.77 2.25 17.84
N GLY A 6 13.96 1.62 17.86
CA GLY A 6 15.13 2.09 17.12
C GLY A 6 14.96 2.09 15.59
N TRP A 7 13.90 1.47 15.08
CA TRP A 7 13.52 1.42 13.66
C TRP A 7 12.25 2.21 13.32
N GLY A 8 11.81 3.08 14.23
CA GLY A 8 10.62 3.91 14.06
C GLY A 8 9.42 3.42 14.90
N PRO A 9 8.30 4.17 14.86
CA PRO A 9 7.15 3.92 15.73
C PRO A 9 6.38 2.62 15.44
N TRP A 10 6.48 2.08 14.23
CA TRP A 10 5.74 0.87 13.83
C TRP A 10 6.57 -0.41 13.85
N VAL A 11 7.89 -0.31 14.02
CA VAL A 11 8.74 -1.48 14.24
C VAL A 11 9.35 -1.34 15.62
N ASN A 12 8.80 -2.07 16.59
CA ASN A 12 9.15 -1.92 18.02
C ASN A 12 10.61 -2.33 18.34
N GLY A 13 11.36 -2.79 17.35
CA GLY A 13 12.78 -3.13 17.41
C GLY A 13 13.05 -4.46 16.72
N GLY A 14 14.31 -4.90 16.70
CA GLY A 14 14.65 -6.15 16.06
C GLY A 14 16.14 -6.31 15.73
N GLY A 15 16.44 -7.18 14.79
CA GLY A 15 17.77 -7.35 14.25
C GLY A 15 17.80 -8.31 13.07
N TRP A 16 18.78 -8.10 12.20
CA TRP A 16 19.12 -9.09 11.19
C TRP A 16 20.09 -10.10 11.77
N ILE A 17 19.72 -11.38 11.71
CA ILE A 17 20.51 -12.49 12.22
C ILE A 17 20.99 -13.31 11.02
N HIS A 18 22.30 -13.50 10.90
CA HIS A 18 22.87 -14.40 9.91
C HIS A 18 23.01 -15.79 10.51
N THR A 19 22.43 -16.79 9.86
CA THR A 19 22.51 -18.19 10.24
C THR A 19 23.14 -18.99 9.09
N PRO A 20 23.61 -20.23 9.33
CA PRO A 20 24.06 -21.11 8.24
C PRO A 20 22.98 -21.38 7.19
N ALA A 21 21.69 -21.28 7.55
CA ALA A 21 20.56 -21.47 6.64
C ALA A 21 20.13 -20.19 5.90
N GLY A 22 20.70 -19.03 6.24
CA GLY A 22 20.38 -17.75 5.60
C GLY A 22 20.16 -16.59 6.57
N LYS A 23 19.72 -15.45 6.01
CA LYS A 23 19.38 -14.23 6.75
C LYS A 23 17.98 -14.36 7.36
N VAL A 24 17.87 -14.10 8.66
CA VAL A 24 16.62 -14.01 9.41
C VAL A 24 16.38 -12.54 9.78
N ASP A 25 15.18 -12.04 9.51
CA ASP A 25 14.71 -10.75 10.02
C ASP A 25 13.90 -11.00 11.29
N PHE A 26 14.43 -10.56 12.43
CA PHE A 26 13.80 -10.81 13.73
C PHE A 26 13.24 -9.49 14.27
N LEU A 27 11.93 -9.45 14.51
CA LEU A 27 11.19 -8.23 14.83
C LEU A 27 10.48 -8.34 16.17
N TYR A 28 10.48 -7.26 16.93
CA TYR A 28 9.61 -7.08 18.08
C TYR A 28 8.29 -6.44 17.63
N ARG A 29 7.19 -6.92 18.23
CA ARG A 29 5.85 -6.38 18.06
C ARG A 29 5.21 -6.17 19.43
N ASN A 30 4.73 -4.96 19.69
CA ASN A 30 3.93 -4.66 20.88
C ASN A 30 2.49 -5.17 20.64
N LEU A 31 2.03 -6.12 21.46
CA LEU A 31 0.70 -6.70 21.34
C LEU A 31 -0.42 -5.65 21.45
N GLU A 32 -0.30 -4.67 22.35
CA GLU A 32 -1.31 -3.62 22.51
C GLU A 32 -1.42 -2.73 21.26
N GLN A 33 -0.29 -2.51 20.58
CA GLN A 33 -0.26 -1.74 19.34
C GLN A 33 -0.88 -2.52 18.18
N VAL A 34 -0.63 -3.83 18.10
CA VAL A 34 -1.26 -4.72 17.12
C VAL A 34 -2.77 -4.77 17.35
N GLU A 35 -3.21 -4.94 18.61
CA GLU A 35 -4.63 -4.92 18.99
C GLU A 35 -5.31 -3.61 18.59
N ARG A 36 -4.65 -2.47 18.85
CA ARG A 36 -5.17 -1.16 18.48
C ARG A 36 -5.29 -1.00 16.97
N ALA A 37 -4.28 -1.42 16.20
CA ALA A 37 -4.34 -1.35 14.74
C ALA A 37 -5.47 -2.21 14.17
N ILE A 38 -5.74 -3.39 14.74
CA ILE A 38 -6.87 -4.25 14.37
C ILE A 38 -8.21 -3.58 14.72
N ALA A 39 -8.31 -2.99 15.92
CA ALA A 39 -9.52 -2.27 16.35
C ALA A 39 -9.82 -1.05 15.47
N ASP A 40 -8.80 -0.26 15.14
CA ASP A 40 -8.87 0.89 14.24
C ASP A 40 -9.31 0.47 12.83
N ALA A 41 -8.68 -0.57 12.27
CA ALA A 41 -9.01 -1.09 10.95
C ALA A 41 -10.48 -1.54 10.85
N ARG A 42 -11.04 -2.17 11.89
CA ARG A 42 -12.47 -2.52 11.94
C ARG A 42 -13.41 -1.31 11.87
N GLN A 43 -12.94 -0.14 12.29
CA GLN A 43 -13.67 1.12 12.18
C GLN A 43 -13.38 1.86 10.85
N GLY A 44 -12.52 1.30 9.99
CA GLY A 44 -12.08 1.92 8.75
C GLY A 44 -10.95 2.94 8.94
N ILE A 45 -10.24 2.88 10.07
CA ILE A 45 -9.13 3.79 10.38
C ILE A 45 -7.81 3.10 9.99
N THR A 46 -7.04 3.76 9.13
CA THR A 46 -5.68 3.35 8.78
C THR A 46 -4.70 4.48 9.03
N HIS A 47 -3.51 4.14 9.51
CA HIS A 47 -2.43 5.09 9.70
C HIS A 47 -1.35 4.86 8.64
N HIS A 48 -0.82 5.95 8.09
CA HIS A 48 0.27 5.94 7.15
C HIS A 48 1.41 6.81 7.68
N ASP A 49 2.52 6.17 8.05
CA ASP A 49 3.75 6.87 8.41
C ASP A 49 4.72 6.83 7.24
N PHE A 50 4.67 7.88 6.42
CA PHE A 50 5.48 7.98 5.21
C PHE A 50 7.00 8.00 5.49
N ASN A 51 7.42 8.56 6.63
CA ASN A 51 8.84 8.71 6.93
C ASN A 51 9.48 7.40 7.42
N GLN A 52 8.68 6.44 7.86
CA GLN A 52 9.17 5.13 8.20
C GLN A 52 9.44 4.30 6.93
N GLN A 53 10.67 3.79 6.77
CA GLN A 53 11.05 2.93 5.64
C GLN A 53 10.12 1.70 5.50
N PRO A 54 9.86 1.19 4.28
CA PRO A 54 10.55 1.43 3.00
C PRO A 54 9.96 2.59 2.17
N ALA A 55 10.12 2.57 0.84
CA ALA A 55 9.93 3.70 -0.08
C ALA A 55 8.61 4.48 0.08
N PHE A 56 7.53 3.80 0.45
CA PHE A 56 6.20 4.40 0.59
C PHE A 56 5.69 4.41 2.02
N GLY A 57 6.54 4.32 3.03
CA GLY A 57 6.10 4.42 4.41
C GLY A 57 5.70 3.07 5.03
N PHE A 58 5.21 3.16 6.26
CA PHE A 58 4.51 2.08 6.95
C PHE A 58 3.00 2.32 6.94
N TYR A 59 2.23 1.32 6.52
CA TYR A 59 0.77 1.32 6.65
C TYR A 59 0.37 0.43 7.82
N SER A 60 -0.52 0.91 8.69
CA SER A 60 -0.97 0.12 9.87
C SER A 60 -1.61 -1.23 9.49
N VAL A 61 -2.10 -1.37 8.26
CA VAL A 61 -2.63 -2.63 7.71
C VAL A 61 -1.59 -3.75 7.65
N ILE A 62 -0.30 -3.41 7.66
CA ILE A 62 0.81 -4.38 7.70
C ILE A 62 0.70 -5.26 8.95
N TYR A 63 0.28 -4.72 10.11
CA TYR A 63 0.07 -5.55 11.30
C TYR A 63 -1.05 -6.58 11.13
N LEU A 64 -2.11 -6.25 10.36
CA LEU A 64 -3.17 -7.19 10.05
C LEU A 64 -2.64 -8.28 9.12
N ALA A 65 -1.84 -7.89 8.12
CA ALA A 65 -1.19 -8.82 7.19
C ALA A 65 -0.26 -9.79 7.93
N GLU A 66 0.66 -9.26 8.75
CA GLU A 66 1.59 -10.04 9.57
C GLU A 66 0.84 -11.01 10.50
N THR A 67 -0.19 -10.52 11.19
CA THR A 67 -1.04 -11.35 12.05
C THR A 67 -1.72 -12.45 11.25
N ARG A 68 -2.28 -12.13 10.07
CA ARG A 68 -2.98 -13.09 9.22
C ARG A 68 -2.08 -14.23 8.78
N ILE A 69 -0.83 -13.97 8.40
CA ILE A 69 0.06 -14.99 7.84
C ILE A 69 0.98 -15.68 8.85
N CYS A 70 1.19 -15.11 10.05
CA CYS A 70 2.16 -15.66 10.98
C CYS A 70 1.81 -17.09 11.43
N LEU A 71 2.84 -17.89 11.69
CA LEU A 71 2.69 -19.23 12.27
C LEU A 71 3.08 -19.16 13.75
N PRO A 72 2.15 -19.41 14.70
CA PRO A 72 2.49 -19.41 16.12
C PRO A 72 3.47 -20.55 16.43
N LEU A 73 4.68 -20.20 16.86
CA LEU A 73 5.67 -21.17 17.35
C LEU A 73 5.56 -21.40 18.86
N HIS A 74 5.09 -20.38 19.60
CA HIS A 74 4.89 -20.43 21.05
C HIS A 74 3.78 -19.45 21.47
N ASP A 75 2.61 -19.97 21.86
CA ASP A 75 1.47 -19.16 22.29
C ASP A 75 0.64 -19.84 23.41
N PRO A 76 1.22 -20.08 24.60
CA PRO A 76 0.56 -20.83 25.67
C PRO A 76 -0.69 -20.12 26.24
N ARG A 77 -0.86 -18.82 25.96
CA ARG A 77 -2.00 -18.01 26.41
C ARG A 77 -3.01 -17.71 25.28
N GLY A 78 -2.77 -18.22 24.07
CA GLY A 78 -3.68 -18.02 22.94
C GLY A 78 -3.80 -16.56 22.45
N HIS A 79 -2.82 -15.71 22.73
CA HIS A 79 -2.88 -14.30 22.33
C HIS A 79 -2.82 -14.16 20.80
N ILE A 80 -1.91 -14.89 20.15
CA ILE A 80 -1.77 -14.83 18.69
C ILE A 80 -2.98 -15.50 18.04
N ALA A 81 -3.41 -16.67 18.53
CA ALA A 81 -4.60 -17.35 18.03
C ALA A 81 -5.83 -16.43 18.00
N ARG A 82 -6.11 -15.73 19.10
CA ARG A 82 -7.20 -14.75 19.18
C ARG A 82 -7.01 -13.57 18.21
N LEU A 83 -5.80 -13.06 18.00
CA LEU A 83 -5.57 -11.97 17.04
C LEU A 83 -5.79 -12.44 15.60
N LYS A 84 -5.40 -13.68 15.26
CA LYS A 84 -5.61 -14.29 13.95
C LYS A 84 -7.09 -14.44 13.61
N GLU A 85 -7.91 -14.85 14.57
CA GLU A 85 -9.38 -14.89 14.43
C GLU A 85 -9.94 -13.51 14.08
N GLN A 86 -9.40 -12.45 14.71
CA GLN A 86 -9.88 -11.09 14.51
C GLN A 86 -9.62 -10.50 13.12
N VAL A 87 -8.60 -11.02 12.43
CA VAL A 87 -8.21 -10.60 11.07
C VAL A 87 -8.50 -11.69 10.02
N ALA A 88 -9.27 -12.72 10.38
CA ALA A 88 -9.55 -13.83 9.48
C ALA A 88 -10.35 -13.40 8.24
N GLU A 89 -11.24 -12.45 8.44
CA GLU A 89 -12.04 -11.79 7.40
C GLU A 89 -11.58 -10.34 7.26
N TYR A 90 -11.59 -9.83 6.02
CA TYR A 90 -11.22 -8.44 5.75
C TYR A 90 -12.34 -7.49 6.22
N PRO A 91 -12.07 -6.50 7.09
CA PRO A 91 -13.12 -5.64 7.63
C PRO A 91 -13.83 -4.83 6.53
N PRO A 92 -15.18 -4.88 6.43
CA PRO A 92 -15.90 -4.16 5.39
C PRO A 92 -15.66 -2.63 5.40
N ARG A 93 -15.58 -2.04 6.61
CA ARG A 93 -15.31 -0.60 6.76
C ARG A 93 -13.88 -0.22 6.36
N LEU A 94 -12.91 -1.12 6.57
CA LEU A 94 -11.54 -0.93 6.08
C LEU A 94 -11.55 -0.87 4.55
N LYS A 95 -12.23 -1.82 3.89
CA LYS A 95 -12.33 -1.87 2.43
C LYS A 95 -12.92 -0.58 1.87
N GLU A 96 -14.08 -0.18 2.38
CA GLU A 96 -14.78 1.03 1.95
C GLU A 96 -13.89 2.28 2.10
N LYS A 97 -13.29 2.48 3.28
CA LYS A 97 -12.48 3.67 3.56
C LYS A 97 -11.16 3.68 2.79
N THR A 98 -10.45 2.56 2.73
CA THR A 98 -9.20 2.46 1.97
C THR A 98 -9.45 2.75 0.50
N ILE A 99 -10.49 2.17 -0.12
CA ILE A 99 -10.82 2.46 -1.53
C ILE A 99 -11.14 3.94 -1.72
N ALA A 100 -12.02 4.50 -0.88
CA ALA A 100 -12.43 5.90 -1.00
C ALA A 100 -11.26 6.87 -0.86
N ASP A 101 -10.46 6.72 0.20
CA ASP A 101 -9.40 7.66 0.53
C ASP A 101 -8.23 7.55 -0.47
N THR A 102 -7.83 6.34 -0.85
CA THR A 102 -6.67 6.14 -1.74
C THR A 102 -6.98 6.53 -3.18
N LEU A 103 -8.17 6.23 -3.70
CA LEU A 103 -8.56 6.66 -5.05
C LEU A 103 -8.74 8.17 -5.14
N TRP A 104 -9.21 8.82 -4.06
CA TRP A 104 -9.25 10.28 -3.96
C TRP A 104 -7.84 10.88 -3.95
N MET A 105 -6.92 10.32 -3.16
CA MET A 105 -5.55 10.79 -3.11
C MET A 105 -4.81 10.58 -4.45
N ALA A 106 -5.09 9.48 -5.15
CA ALA A 106 -4.58 9.23 -6.50
C ALA A 106 -5.12 10.28 -7.49
N GLU A 107 -6.42 10.54 -7.47
CA GLU A 107 -7.08 11.53 -8.31
C GLU A 107 -6.51 12.94 -8.07
N PHE A 108 -6.38 13.34 -6.81
CA PHE A 108 -5.80 14.63 -6.43
C PHE A 108 -4.33 14.75 -6.85
N SER A 109 -3.55 13.67 -6.75
CA SER A 109 -2.17 13.65 -7.22
C SER A 109 -2.08 13.80 -8.74
N LEU A 110 -3.01 13.21 -9.50
CA LEU A 110 -3.10 13.36 -10.95
C LEU A 110 -3.46 14.79 -11.38
N LEU A 111 -4.28 15.51 -10.59
CA LEU A 111 -4.58 16.92 -10.84
C LEU A 111 -3.30 17.79 -10.77
N HIS A 112 -2.43 17.53 -9.81
CA HIS A 112 -1.13 18.21 -9.72
C HIS A 112 -0.15 17.77 -10.80
N ALA A 113 -0.21 16.51 -11.22
CA ALA A 113 0.66 15.94 -12.24
C ALA A 113 0.55 16.67 -13.59
N ASP A 114 -0.64 17.16 -13.96
CA ASP A 114 -0.84 17.99 -15.16
C ASP A 114 0.01 19.28 -15.13
N GLY A 115 0.04 19.95 -13.97
CA GLY A 115 0.84 21.15 -13.77
C GLY A 115 2.35 20.86 -13.84
N TYR A 116 2.79 19.74 -13.26
CA TYR A 116 4.19 19.32 -13.33
C TYR A 116 4.62 18.97 -14.75
N ALA A 117 3.76 18.28 -15.51
CA ALA A 117 4.02 17.95 -16.90
C ALA A 117 4.14 19.21 -17.77
N ALA A 118 3.19 20.15 -17.63
CA ALA A 118 3.21 21.43 -18.34
C ALA A 118 4.46 22.28 -18.04
N ALA A 119 4.97 22.19 -16.82
CA ALA A 119 6.18 22.89 -16.41
C ALA A 119 7.48 22.16 -16.78
N GLY A 120 7.42 20.97 -17.39
CA GLY A 120 8.61 20.14 -17.64
C GLY A 120 9.28 19.64 -16.35
N ASN A 121 8.58 19.64 -15.22
CA ASN A 121 9.14 19.31 -13.91
C ASN A 121 9.16 17.79 -13.69
N VAL A 122 10.21 17.15 -14.22
CA VAL A 122 10.41 15.69 -14.14
C VAL A 122 10.45 15.20 -12.69
N TYR A 123 11.11 15.93 -11.78
CA TYR A 123 11.23 15.55 -10.38
C TYR A 123 9.85 15.45 -9.70
N ALA A 124 9.06 16.52 -9.79
CA ALA A 124 7.74 16.56 -9.17
C ALA A 124 6.77 15.57 -9.81
N LEU A 125 6.83 15.41 -11.14
CA LEU A 125 6.00 14.44 -11.84
C LEU A 125 6.34 13.01 -11.46
N ALA A 126 7.62 12.62 -11.44
CA ALA A 126 8.03 11.28 -11.03
C ALA A 126 7.54 10.96 -9.60
N GLY A 127 7.63 11.93 -8.68
CA GLY A 127 7.07 11.81 -7.34
C GLY A 127 5.55 11.64 -7.33
N ALA A 128 4.82 12.40 -8.15
CA ALA A 128 3.37 12.29 -8.27
C ALA A 128 2.94 10.92 -8.81
N LEU A 129 3.62 10.43 -9.86
CA LEU A 129 3.34 9.11 -10.45
C LEU A 129 3.64 7.98 -9.46
N ALA A 130 4.74 8.04 -8.72
CA ALA A 130 5.06 7.06 -7.68
C ALA A 130 4.02 7.05 -6.56
N ARG A 131 3.53 8.23 -6.14
CA ARG A 131 2.45 8.36 -5.15
C ARG A 131 1.14 7.76 -5.64
N VAL A 132 0.72 8.08 -6.87
CA VAL A 132 -0.47 7.47 -7.49
C VAL A 132 -0.34 5.96 -7.50
N SER A 133 0.81 5.44 -7.89
CA SER A 133 1.10 3.99 -7.92
C SER A 133 0.94 3.32 -6.55
N SER A 134 1.44 3.97 -5.48
CA SER A 134 1.25 3.49 -4.11
C SER A 134 -0.21 3.51 -3.69
N TYR A 135 -0.99 4.52 -4.08
CA TYR A 135 -2.42 4.58 -3.76
C TYR A 135 -3.23 3.53 -4.52
N LEU A 136 -2.96 3.34 -5.82
CA LEU A 136 -3.59 2.28 -6.61
C LEU A 136 -3.27 0.89 -6.06
N THR A 137 -2.03 0.68 -5.58
CA THR A 137 -1.64 -0.54 -4.86
C THR A 137 -2.55 -0.78 -3.66
N GLN A 138 -2.71 0.20 -2.77
CA GLN A 138 -3.59 0.05 -1.59
C GLN A 138 -5.05 -0.21 -1.99
N ALA A 139 -5.56 0.47 -3.01
CA ALA A 139 -6.91 0.27 -3.53
C ALA A 139 -7.12 -1.17 -4.06
N LEU A 140 -6.17 -1.70 -4.84
CA LEU A 140 -6.24 -3.06 -5.38
C LEU A 140 -6.19 -4.13 -4.29
N PHE A 141 -5.36 -3.96 -3.26
CA PHE A 141 -5.36 -4.85 -2.09
C PHE A 141 -6.71 -4.83 -1.37
N ALA A 142 -7.30 -3.65 -1.15
CA ALA A 142 -8.62 -3.52 -0.53
C ALA A 142 -9.76 -4.11 -1.38
N LEU A 143 -9.75 -3.90 -2.71
CA LEU A 143 -10.72 -4.48 -3.64
C LEU A 143 -10.73 -6.01 -3.55
N ASN A 144 -9.53 -6.61 -3.50
CA ASN A 144 -9.32 -8.06 -3.41
C ASN A 144 -9.32 -8.59 -1.97
N GLU A 145 -9.72 -7.78 -0.98
CA GLU A 145 -9.82 -8.17 0.44
C GLU A 145 -8.55 -8.85 0.98
N SER A 146 -7.41 -8.38 0.47
CA SER A 146 -6.08 -8.85 0.82
C SER A 146 -5.36 -7.77 1.61
N TYR A 147 -4.71 -8.13 2.70
CA TYR A 147 -3.95 -7.16 3.49
C TYR A 147 -2.59 -6.88 2.85
N PHE A 148 -2.31 -5.61 2.57
CA PHE A 148 -1.01 -5.18 2.08
C PHE A 148 0.08 -5.45 3.13
N MET A 149 1.15 -6.14 2.73
CA MET A 149 2.27 -6.50 3.60
C MET A 149 3.48 -5.58 3.36
N SER A 150 3.91 -5.46 2.11
CA SER A 150 5.09 -4.68 1.75
C SER A 150 5.17 -4.47 0.25
N ASP A 151 5.91 -3.45 -0.17
CA ASP A 151 6.19 -3.18 -1.58
C ASP A 151 7.04 -4.27 -2.26
N LYS A 152 7.74 -5.12 -1.49
CA LYS A 152 8.68 -6.12 -2.02
C LYS A 152 7.97 -7.17 -2.90
N THR A 153 6.74 -7.51 -2.55
CA THR A 153 5.95 -8.55 -3.19
C THR A 153 4.65 -8.02 -3.80
N ALA A 154 4.27 -6.77 -3.48
CA ALA A 154 2.98 -6.18 -3.87
C ALA A 154 2.66 -6.32 -5.36
N VAL A 155 3.63 -6.04 -6.25
CA VAL A 155 3.42 -6.14 -7.70
C VAL A 155 3.14 -7.58 -8.14
N GLN A 156 3.83 -8.56 -7.55
CA GLN A 156 3.65 -9.97 -7.84
C GLN A 156 2.34 -10.52 -7.24
N GLU A 157 1.91 -9.99 -6.09
CA GLU A 157 0.61 -10.31 -5.51
C GLU A 157 -0.52 -9.75 -6.37
N ILE A 158 -0.40 -8.50 -6.84
CA ILE A 158 -1.39 -7.83 -7.68
C ILE A 158 -1.59 -8.56 -9.01
N SER A 159 -0.54 -9.12 -9.63
CA SER A 159 -0.69 -9.86 -10.89
C SER A 159 -1.49 -11.16 -10.72
N ALA A 160 -1.65 -11.66 -9.49
CA ALA A 160 -2.46 -12.83 -9.19
C ALA A 160 -3.89 -12.48 -8.72
N PHE A 161 -4.24 -11.20 -8.59
CA PHE A 161 -5.54 -10.77 -8.11
C PHE A 161 -6.66 -10.99 -9.14
N PRO A 162 -7.84 -11.49 -8.71
CA PRO A 162 -9.01 -11.59 -9.58
C PRO A 162 -9.54 -10.22 -10.05
N LEU A 163 -9.46 -9.19 -9.21
CA LEU A 163 -9.86 -7.82 -9.54
C LEU A 163 -8.60 -6.99 -9.82
N CYS A 164 -8.17 -6.99 -11.08
CA CYS A 164 -7.00 -6.25 -11.54
C CYS A 164 -7.25 -5.77 -12.99
N PRO A 165 -6.87 -4.53 -13.35
CA PRO A 165 -6.94 -4.10 -14.75
C PRO A 165 -6.08 -4.97 -15.67
N GLU A 166 -6.48 -5.06 -16.93
CA GLU A 166 -5.69 -5.76 -17.96
C GLU A 166 -4.30 -5.13 -18.10
N ASP A 167 -3.28 -5.99 -18.15
CA ASP A 167 -1.86 -5.66 -18.23
C ASP A 167 -1.41 -4.59 -17.21
N TYR A 168 -2.04 -4.56 -16.03
CA TYR A 168 -1.83 -3.50 -15.04
C TYR A 168 -0.36 -3.33 -14.66
N VAL A 169 0.33 -4.44 -14.38
CA VAL A 169 1.73 -4.42 -13.92
C VAL A 169 2.66 -3.94 -15.01
N GLU A 170 2.47 -4.41 -16.24
CA GLU A 170 3.23 -4.03 -17.42
C GLU A 170 3.05 -2.55 -17.74
N ARG A 171 1.79 -2.08 -17.76
CA ARG A 171 1.44 -0.68 -18.01
C ARG A 171 1.98 0.25 -16.92
N LEU A 172 1.84 -0.13 -15.65
CA LEU A 172 2.39 0.62 -14.52
C LEU A 172 3.91 0.73 -14.62
N SER A 173 4.58 -0.39 -14.91
CA SER A 173 6.03 -0.45 -15.06
C SER A 173 6.51 0.41 -16.22
N ALA A 174 5.81 0.39 -17.36
CA ALA A 174 6.15 1.21 -18.52
C ALA A 174 6.11 2.71 -18.20
N VAL A 175 5.07 3.17 -17.49
CA VAL A 175 4.93 4.58 -17.08
C VAL A 175 6.04 5.00 -16.11
N LEU A 176 6.38 4.15 -15.13
CA LEU A 176 7.37 4.47 -14.10
C LEU A 176 8.82 4.32 -14.60
N ALA A 177 9.09 3.42 -15.55
CA ALA A 177 10.43 3.21 -16.09
C ALA A 177 10.93 4.42 -16.90
N HIS A 178 10.01 5.09 -17.61
CA HIS A 178 10.36 6.28 -18.39
C HIS A 178 9.21 7.30 -18.44
N PRO A 179 9.06 8.15 -17.41
CA PRO A 179 8.04 9.20 -17.41
C PRO A 179 8.21 10.25 -18.52
N GLY A 180 9.41 10.36 -19.11
CA GLY A 180 9.74 11.28 -20.21
C GLY A 180 10.76 12.36 -19.86
N ARG A 181 11.16 13.12 -20.88
CA ARG A 181 12.12 14.25 -20.80
C ARG A 181 11.57 15.53 -21.40
N THR A 182 10.57 15.44 -22.26
CA THR A 182 9.88 16.58 -22.89
C THR A 182 8.48 16.75 -22.32
N GLU A 183 7.92 17.96 -22.38
CA GLU A 183 6.54 18.22 -21.96
C GLU A 183 5.54 17.23 -22.60
N ALA A 184 5.71 16.92 -23.89
CA ALA A 184 4.83 15.99 -24.60
C ALA A 184 4.87 14.57 -24.02
N GLU A 185 6.07 14.05 -23.73
CA GLU A 185 6.25 12.74 -23.09
C GLU A 185 5.71 12.73 -21.65
N LEU A 186 5.97 13.79 -20.89
CA LEU A 186 5.46 13.93 -19.52
C LEU A 186 3.93 13.92 -19.48
N ARG A 187 3.28 14.63 -20.42
CA ARG A 187 1.81 14.61 -20.57
C ARG A 187 1.29 13.23 -20.97
N GLU A 188 2.05 12.48 -21.76
CA GLU A 188 1.68 11.09 -22.09
C GLU A 188 1.77 10.18 -20.86
N ALA A 189 2.81 10.31 -20.02
CA ALA A 189 2.91 9.56 -18.78
C ALA A 189 1.73 9.87 -17.82
N VAL A 190 1.30 11.13 -17.74
CA VAL A 190 0.09 11.50 -16.97
C VAL A 190 -1.17 10.87 -17.54
N ARG A 191 -1.35 10.90 -18.88
CA ARG A 191 -2.49 10.23 -19.54
C ARG A 191 -2.53 8.73 -19.27
N ALA A 192 -1.38 8.05 -19.39
CA ALA A 192 -1.27 6.62 -19.15
C ALA A 192 -1.56 6.25 -17.68
N MET A 193 -1.04 7.03 -16.72
CA MET A 193 -1.35 6.83 -15.30
C MET A 193 -2.82 7.11 -14.98
N ARG A 194 -3.43 8.13 -15.62
CA ARG A 194 -4.86 8.42 -15.48
C ARG A 194 -5.73 7.29 -16.02
N ALA A 195 -5.33 6.66 -17.12
CA ALA A 195 -6.01 5.48 -17.65
C ALA A 195 -5.97 4.31 -16.63
N LEU A 196 -4.80 4.03 -16.04
CA LEU A 196 -4.68 3.02 -14.98
C LEU A 196 -5.58 3.33 -13.78
N TRP A 197 -5.59 4.57 -13.31
CA TRP A 197 -6.49 5.00 -12.23
C TRP A 197 -7.97 4.81 -12.61
N SER A 198 -8.37 5.19 -13.83
CA SER A 198 -9.75 5.01 -14.31
C SER A 198 -10.16 3.55 -14.38
N ASP A 199 -9.26 2.66 -14.78
CA ASP A 199 -9.52 1.22 -14.82
C ASP A 199 -9.74 0.67 -13.41
N VAL A 200 -8.90 1.06 -12.44
CA VAL A 200 -9.09 0.68 -11.02
C VAL A 200 -10.39 1.25 -10.45
N VAL A 201 -10.74 2.50 -10.77
CA VAL A 201 -12.03 3.11 -10.37
C VAL A 201 -13.20 2.29 -10.92
N SER A 202 -13.10 1.76 -12.14
CA SER A 202 -14.16 0.95 -12.75
C SER A 202 -14.39 -0.36 -11.98
N LEU A 203 -13.34 -0.95 -11.39
CA LEU A 203 -13.45 -2.14 -10.53
C LEU A 203 -14.24 -1.89 -9.23
N THR A 204 -14.44 -0.64 -8.83
CA THR A 204 -15.19 -0.30 -7.60
C THR A 204 -16.71 -0.44 -7.77
N GLY A 205 -17.20 -0.69 -8.98
CA GLY A 205 -18.64 -0.80 -9.25
C GLY A 205 -19.42 0.48 -8.95
N GLY A 206 -18.75 1.65 -8.97
CA GLY A 206 -19.36 2.96 -8.70
C GLY A 206 -19.44 3.35 -7.22
N THR A 207 -18.81 2.58 -6.33
CA THR A 207 -18.67 2.95 -4.90
C THR A 207 -17.73 4.13 -4.72
N TYR A 208 -16.68 4.24 -5.55
CA TYR A 208 -15.91 5.46 -5.70
C TYR A 208 -16.46 6.33 -6.83
N ARG A 209 -16.59 7.64 -6.60
CA ARG A 209 -16.98 8.62 -7.62
C ARG A 209 -15.91 9.70 -7.73
N PRO A 210 -15.32 9.91 -8.92
CA PRO A 210 -14.35 10.98 -9.16
C PRO A 210 -14.84 12.33 -8.63
N ALA A 211 -14.00 12.99 -7.82
CA ALA A 211 -14.31 14.28 -7.22
C ALA A 211 -13.97 15.45 -8.16
N PHE A 212 -13.09 15.24 -9.12
CA PHE A 212 -12.58 16.25 -10.03
C PHE A 212 -13.02 15.93 -11.47
N ARG A 213 -13.15 16.98 -12.27
CA ARG A 213 -13.33 16.85 -13.72
C ARG A 213 -11.98 17.12 -14.38
N PHE A 214 -11.55 16.18 -15.19
CA PHE A 214 -10.33 16.26 -15.99
C PHE A 214 -10.65 16.58 -17.45
#